data_AF-A0ABD5F2D0-F1
#
_entry.id   AF-A0ABD5F2D0-F1
#
_cell.length_a   1.000
_cell.length_b   1.000
_cell.length_c   1.000
_cell.angle_alpha   90.00
_cell.angle_beta   90.00
_cell.angle_gamma   90.00
#
_symmetry.space_group_name_H-M   'P 1'
#
loop_
_entity.id
_entity.type
_entity.pdbx_description
1 polymer ?
#
loop_
_entity_poly.entity_id
_entity_poly.type
_entity_poly.pdbx_seq_one_letter_code
_entity_poly.pdbx_strand_id
1 'polypeptide(L)'
;MHAILSDTANRVVVCCGAGGVGKTTTAAAMALRAAEYGRTVVVLTIDPAKRLALALGMKDLGKTPQRVPLAPEVTGEQHAKMLDMRRTYDEREVQYSDPGRADAILENQFYQTVATSHASTPEYMAKEKLGQHLAQDKW
;
A
#
# COMPACT_ATOMS: atom_id res chain seq x y z
N MET A 1 21.31 -8.58 -1.19
CA MET A 1 20.11 -7.83 -0.76
C MET A 1 20.44 -6.72 0.24
N HIS A 2 21.38 -6.92 1.18
CA HIS A 2 21.88 -5.86 2.08
C HIS A 2 22.14 -4.53 1.36
N ALA A 3 23.02 -4.52 0.34
CA ALA A 3 23.37 -3.31 -0.41
C ALA A 3 22.17 -2.55 -1.01
N ILE A 4 21.11 -3.24 -1.44
CA ILE A 4 19.92 -2.60 -2.02
C ILE A 4 19.06 -1.97 -0.93
N LEU A 5 18.83 -2.69 0.18
CA LEU A 5 17.95 -2.25 1.25
C LEU A 5 18.60 -1.19 2.15
N SER A 6 19.93 -1.24 2.33
CA SER A 6 20.68 -0.25 3.10
C SER A 6 20.91 1.06 2.32
N ASP A 7 20.95 1.00 0.99
CA ASP A 7 21.11 2.19 0.15
C ASP A 7 19.82 3.01 0.12
N THR A 8 19.87 4.21 0.70
CA THR A 8 18.74 5.12 0.80
C THR A 8 18.38 5.79 -0.52
N ALA A 9 19.24 5.70 -1.55
CA ALA A 9 18.87 6.11 -2.91
C ALA A 9 17.74 5.22 -3.46
N ASN A 10 17.65 3.97 -3.01
CA ASN A 10 16.53 3.08 -3.33
C ASN A 10 15.32 3.43 -2.44
N ARG A 11 14.41 4.23 -2.98
CA ARG A 11 13.21 4.69 -2.27
C ARG A 11 11.99 3.77 -2.43
N VAL A 12 11.91 3.03 -3.53
CA VAL A 12 10.75 2.18 -3.85
C VAL A 12 11.23 0.81 -4.27
N VAL A 13 10.63 -0.23 -3.69
CA VAL A 13 10.83 -1.62 -4.10
C VAL A 13 9.48 -2.23 -4.42
N VAL A 14 9.35 -2.79 -5.62
CA VAL A 14 8.12 -3.44 -6.08
C VAL A 14 8.34 -4.94 -6.20
N CYS A 15 7.59 -5.73 -5.44
CA CYS A 15 7.60 -7.19 -5.54
C CYS A 15 6.60 -7.66 -6.60
N CYS A 16 7.08 -8.08 -7.76
CA CYS A 16 6.27 -8.57 -8.89
C CYS A 16 6.31 -10.10 -9.03
N GLY A 17 5.30 -10.68 -9.69
CA GLY A 17 5.22 -12.12 -9.95
C GLY A 17 3.79 -12.66 -9.95
N ALA A 18 3.62 -13.94 -10.29
CA ALA A 18 2.32 -14.61 -10.35
C ALA A 18 1.60 -14.69 -8.98
N GLY A 19 0.30 -14.99 -8.99
CA GLY A 19 -0.46 -15.23 -7.75
C GLY A 19 0.14 -16.38 -6.94
N GLY A 20 0.21 -16.24 -5.61
CA GLY A 20 0.65 -17.34 -4.73
C GLY A 20 2.17 -17.57 -4.59
N VAL A 21 3.03 -16.87 -5.34
CA VAL A 21 4.51 -17.08 -5.30
C VAL A 21 5.23 -16.46 -4.09
N GLY A 22 4.49 -15.94 -3.10
CA GLY A 22 5.06 -15.38 -1.87
C GLY A 22 5.39 -13.88 -1.88
N LYS A 23 4.93 -13.10 -2.87
CA LYS A 23 5.20 -11.65 -2.98
C LYS A 23 4.96 -10.87 -1.68
N THR A 24 3.82 -11.10 -1.04
CA THR A 24 3.43 -10.40 0.19
C THR A 24 4.38 -10.71 1.35
N THR A 25 4.77 -11.98 1.49
CA THR A 25 5.72 -12.42 2.50
C THR A 25 7.12 -11.85 2.23
N THR A 26 7.56 -11.86 0.97
CA THR A 26 8.83 -11.28 0.56
C THR A 26 8.85 -9.77 0.83
N ALA A 27 7.80 -9.04 0.47
CA ALA A 27 7.70 -7.60 0.73
C ALA A 27 7.74 -7.29 2.24
N ALA A 28 7.02 -8.07 3.06
CA ALA A 28 7.04 -7.93 4.51
C ALA A 28 8.44 -8.17 5.10
N ALA A 29 9.12 -9.23 4.67
CA ALA A 29 10.47 -9.57 5.12
C ALA A 29 11.52 -8.53 4.68
N MET A 30 11.40 -7.99 3.46
CA MET A 30 12.27 -6.92 2.97
C MET A 30 12.07 -5.63 3.75
N ALA A 31 10.82 -5.27 4.07
CA ALA A 31 10.52 -4.10 4.91
C ALA A 31 11.08 -4.26 6.32
N LEU A 32 10.89 -5.41 6.97
CA LEU A 32 11.48 -5.70 8.27
C LEU A 32 13.01 -5.56 8.24
N ARG A 33 13.66 -6.16 7.23
CA ARG A 33 15.11 -6.09 7.09
C ARG A 33 15.62 -4.66 6.85
N ALA A 34 14.87 -3.83 6.12
CA ALA A 34 15.21 -2.42 5.96
C ALA A 34 15.05 -1.63 7.27
N ALA A 35 14.04 -1.93 8.08
CA ALA A 35 13.88 -1.35 9.41
C ALA A 35 15.02 -1.76 10.37
N GLU A 36 15.46 -3.01 10.31
CA GLU A 36 16.67 -3.49 11.03
C GLU A 36 17.94 -2.74 10.61
N TYR A 37 18.00 -2.19 9.39
CA TYR A 37 19.07 -1.33 8.92
C TYR A 37 18.87 0.16 9.29
N GLY A 38 17.91 0.48 10.15
CA GLY A 38 17.66 1.84 10.63
C GLY A 38 16.73 2.67 9.75
N ARG A 39 16.09 2.08 8.73
CA ARG A 39 15.19 2.82 7.83
C ARG A 39 13.78 2.91 8.37
N THR A 40 13.10 4.00 8.04
CA THR A 40 11.66 4.14 8.24
C THR A 40 10.96 3.72 6.96
N VAL A 41 10.20 2.62 6.99
CA VAL A 41 9.62 2.02 5.78
C VAL A 41 8.13 1.76 5.94
N VAL A 42 7.41 1.80 4.81
CA VAL A 42 6.00 1.40 4.75
C VAL A 42 5.81 0.27 3.74
N VAL A 43 5.18 -0.82 4.16
CA VAL A 43 4.76 -1.92 3.28
C VAL A 43 3.29 -1.76 2.91
N LEU A 44 3.01 -1.80 1.60
CA LEU A 44 1.68 -1.67 1.03
C LEU A 44 1.21 -3.02 0.49
N THR A 45 -0.01 -3.44 0.82
CA THR A 45 -0.66 -4.60 0.18
C THR A 45 -1.99 -4.20 -0.45
N ILE A 46 -2.35 -4.86 -1.55
CA ILE A 46 -3.67 -4.78 -2.18
C ILE A 46 -4.50 -6.06 -1.96
N ASP A 47 -3.93 -7.06 -1.27
CA ASP A 47 -4.54 -8.38 -1.10
C ASP A 47 -5.67 -8.35 -0.04
N PRO A 48 -6.93 -8.61 -0.41
CA PRO A 48 -8.05 -8.64 0.52
C PRO A 48 -7.97 -9.81 1.52
N ALA A 49 -7.18 -10.85 1.23
CA ALA A 49 -7.06 -12.05 2.05
C ALA A 49 -6.25 -11.83 3.35
N LYS A 50 -5.94 -10.58 3.72
CA LYS A 50 -5.23 -10.19 4.95
C LYS A 50 -3.87 -10.88 5.14
N ARG A 51 -3.25 -11.39 4.07
CA ARG A 51 -1.98 -12.14 4.13
C ARG A 51 -0.84 -11.33 4.75
N LEU A 52 -0.81 -10.03 4.50
CA LEU A 52 0.19 -9.15 5.10
C LEU A 52 -0.01 -9.01 6.61
N ALA A 53 -1.25 -8.83 7.08
CA ALA A 53 -1.54 -8.75 8.50
C ALA A 53 -1.08 -10.02 9.22
N LEU A 54 -1.40 -11.18 8.65
CA LEU A 54 -0.95 -12.49 9.16
C LEU A 54 0.58 -12.60 9.17
N ALA A 55 1.26 -12.20 8.10
CA ALA A 55 2.72 -12.24 8.01
C ALA A 55 3.41 -11.32 9.04
N LEU A 56 2.75 -10.25 9.46
CA LEU A 56 3.25 -9.29 10.45
C LEU A 56 2.77 -9.60 11.88
N GLY A 57 1.99 -10.68 12.09
CA GLY A 57 1.40 -11.00 13.39
C GLY A 57 0.33 -9.98 13.84
N MET A 58 -0.24 -9.22 12.92
CA MET A 58 -1.27 -8.22 13.18
C MET A 58 -2.68 -8.80 12.97
N LYS A 59 -3.63 -8.37 13.80
CA LYS A 59 -5.04 -8.80 13.70
C LYS A 59 -5.75 -8.24 12.46
N ASP A 60 -5.45 -6.98 12.12
CA ASP A 60 -5.98 -6.33 10.93
C ASP A 60 -5.03 -5.23 10.44
N LEU A 61 -5.22 -4.81 9.19
CA LEU A 61 -4.53 -3.65 8.62
C LEU A 61 -5.54 -2.58 8.23
N GLY A 62 -5.37 -1.40 8.81
CA GLY A 62 -6.14 -0.23 8.46
C GLY A 62 -5.81 0.34 7.07
N LYS A 63 -6.58 1.35 6.68
CA LYS A 63 -6.41 2.13 5.44
C LYS A 63 -5.32 3.20 5.59
N THR A 64 -4.94 3.52 6.83
CA THR A 64 -3.83 4.40 7.20
C THR A 64 -2.60 3.57 7.60
N PRO A 65 -1.37 4.09 7.41
CA PRO A 65 -0.15 3.43 7.90
C PRO A 65 -0.24 3.16 9.40
N GLN A 66 -0.01 1.91 9.79
CA GLN A 66 0.05 1.46 11.17
C GLN A 66 1.46 0.96 11.47
N ARG A 67 2.04 1.40 12.59
CA ARG A 67 3.36 0.95 13.03
C ARG A 67 3.30 -0.51 13.44
N VAL A 68 4.20 -1.32 12.90
CA VAL A 68 4.37 -2.73 13.25
C VAL A 68 5.21 -2.80 14.52
N PRO A 69 4.79 -3.55 15.56
CA PRO A 69 5.61 -3.79 16.74
C PRO A 69 6.86 -4.59 16.34
N LEU A 70 8.03 -4.01 16.56
CA LEU A 70 9.33 -4.65 16.31
C LEU A 70 10.09 -4.85 17.63
N ALA A 71 11.14 -5.67 17.59
CA ALA A 71 12.00 -5.90 18.73
C ALA A 71 12.74 -4.59 19.14
N PRO A 72 13.06 -4.38 20.43
CA PRO A 72 13.66 -3.14 20.92
C PRO A 72 15.01 -2.77 20.28
N GLU A 73 15.73 -3.75 19.74
CA GLU A 73 17.04 -3.58 19.12
C GLU A 73 16.95 -3.02 17.70
N VAL A 74 15.75 -3.02 17.09
CA VAL A 74 15.52 -2.48 15.75
C VAL A 74 15.51 -0.96 15.82
N THR A 75 16.48 -0.33 15.14
CA THR A 75 16.68 1.13 15.17
C THR A 75 15.78 1.90 14.21
N GLY A 76 15.25 1.23 13.18
CA GLY A 76 14.32 1.82 12.22
C GLY A 76 12.86 1.59 12.57
N GLU A 77 11.99 1.85 11.59
CA GLU A 77 10.55 1.68 11.75
C GLU A 77 9.94 0.93 10.58
N GLN A 78 9.03 0.00 10.88
CA GLN A 78 8.18 -0.61 9.87
C GLN A 78 6.74 -0.18 10.09
N HIS A 79 6.11 0.30 9.02
CA HIS A 79 4.70 0.60 8.95
C HIS A 79 4.05 -0.29 7.91
N ALA A 80 2.78 -0.61 8.10
CA ALA A 80 2.02 -1.42 7.17
C ALA A 80 0.63 -0.81 6.95
N LYS A 81 0.11 -0.96 5.73
CA LYS A 81 -1.28 -0.62 5.42
C LYS A 81 -1.81 -1.45 4.27
N MET A 82 -3.12 -1.64 4.30
CA MET A 82 -3.85 -2.16 3.16
C MET A 82 -4.31 -0.99 2.29
N LEU A 83 -4.13 -1.13 0.98
CA LEU A 83 -4.67 -0.18 0.02
C LEU A 83 -6.19 -0.37 -0.09
N ASP A 84 -6.91 0.74 -0.01
CA ASP A 84 -8.33 0.75 -0.33
C ASP A 84 -8.52 1.22 -1.77
N MET A 85 -8.74 0.27 -2.67
CA MET A 85 -8.92 0.56 -4.09
C MET A 85 -10.13 1.44 -4.35
N ARG A 86 -11.26 1.18 -3.67
CA ARG A 86 -12.50 1.94 -3.87
C ARG A 86 -12.31 3.38 -3.45
N ARG A 87 -11.75 3.60 -2.26
CA ARG A 87 -11.45 4.94 -1.78
C ARG A 87 -10.42 5.66 -2.65
N THR A 88 -9.44 4.95 -3.20
CA THR A 88 -8.46 5.55 -4.13
C THR A 88 -9.12 6.00 -5.43
N TYR A 89 -10.11 5.24 -5.91
CA TYR A 89 -10.94 5.64 -7.05
C TYR A 89 -11.80 6.87 -6.71
N ASP A 90 -12.46 6.86 -5.56
CA ASP A 90 -13.31 7.96 -5.11
C ASP A 90 -12.49 9.26 -4.96
N GLU A 91 -11.30 9.17 -4.35
CA GLU A 91 -10.35 10.28 -4.21
C GLU A 91 -9.93 10.87 -5.57
N ARG A 92 -9.75 10.01 -6.60
CA ARG A 92 -9.47 10.45 -7.95
C ARG A 92 -10.65 11.22 -8.55
N GLU A 93 -11.86 10.69 -8.47
CA GLU A 93 -13.04 11.35 -9.05
C GLU A 93 -13.27 12.72 -8.40
N VAL A 94 -13.05 12.84 -7.08
CA VAL A 94 -13.07 14.13 -6.36
C VAL A 94 -11.96 15.06 -6.81
N GLN A 95 -10.76 14.55 -7.07
CA GLN A 95 -9.61 15.37 -7.47
C GLN A 95 -9.73 15.93 -8.88
N TYR A 96 -10.33 15.19 -9.81
CA TYR A 96 -10.35 15.54 -11.24
C TYR A 96 -11.72 15.98 -11.78
N SER A 97 -12.79 15.90 -10.97
CA SER A 97 -14.12 16.39 -11.34
C SER A 97 -14.49 17.64 -10.57
N ASP A 98 -15.37 18.46 -11.14
CA ASP A 98 -16.01 19.55 -10.39
C ASP A 98 -16.77 18.99 -9.18
N PRO A 99 -16.84 19.72 -8.04
CA PRO A 99 -17.41 19.18 -6.79
C PRO A 99 -18.82 18.60 -6.95
N GLY A 100 -19.73 19.31 -7.63
CA GLY A 100 -21.10 18.82 -7.85
C GLY A 100 -21.20 17.61 -8.81
N ARG A 101 -20.16 17.37 -9.61
CA ARG A 101 -20.08 16.21 -10.52
C ARG A 101 -19.48 15.00 -9.81
N ALA A 102 -18.51 15.21 -8.92
CA ALA A 102 -17.94 14.15 -8.09
C ALA A 102 -19.02 13.48 -7.22
N ASP A 103 -19.86 14.27 -6.54
CA ASP A 103 -20.95 13.73 -5.71
C ASP A 103 -21.92 12.87 -6.54
N ALA A 104 -22.33 13.37 -7.72
CA ALA A 104 -23.21 12.62 -8.62
C ALA A 104 -22.58 11.31 -9.14
N ILE A 105 -21.24 11.27 -9.32
CA ILE A 105 -20.52 10.05 -9.71
C ILE A 105 -20.48 9.06 -8.54
N LEU A 106 -20.17 9.53 -7.32
CA LEU A 106 -20.04 8.68 -6.14
C LEU A 106 -21.38 8.08 -5.71
N GLU A 107 -22.49 8.81 -5.89
CA GLU A 107 -23.86 8.33 -5.62
C GLU A 107 -24.38 7.36 -6.69
N ASN A 108 -23.75 7.32 -7.87
CA ASN A 108 -24.22 6.50 -8.98
C ASN A 108 -24.05 5.01 -8.70
N GLN A 109 -25.16 4.26 -8.72
CA GLN A 109 -25.17 2.82 -8.47
C GLN A 109 -24.33 2.02 -9.48
N PHE A 110 -24.26 2.45 -10.75
CA PHE A 110 -23.39 1.85 -11.76
C PHE A 110 -21.91 2.05 -11.42
N TYR A 111 -21.53 3.23 -10.92
CA TYR A 111 -20.16 3.49 -10.48
C TYR A 111 -19.77 2.59 -9.29
N GLN A 112 -20.65 2.50 -8.29
CA GLN A 112 -20.41 1.72 -7.07
C GLN A 112 -20.30 0.22 -7.29
N THR A 113 -20.92 -0.32 -8.35
CA THR A 113 -20.98 -1.78 -8.60
C THR A 113 -20.12 -2.23 -9.79
N VAL A 114 -20.06 -1.44 -10.86
CA VAL A 114 -19.46 -1.85 -12.14
C VAL A 114 -18.15 -1.12 -12.42
N ALA A 115 -18.09 0.20 -12.21
CA ALA A 115 -16.89 0.97 -12.54
C ALA A 115 -15.70 0.62 -11.61
N THR A 116 -15.99 0.42 -10.33
CA THR A 116 -14.97 0.08 -9.32
C THR A 116 -14.48 -1.37 -9.38
N SER A 117 -15.13 -2.25 -10.16
CA SER A 117 -14.82 -3.68 -10.27
C SER A 117 -14.15 -4.11 -11.59
N HIS A 118 -13.80 -3.15 -12.46
CA HIS A 118 -13.09 -3.45 -13.72
C HIS A 118 -11.72 -4.12 -13.49
N ALA A 119 -11.41 -5.10 -14.33
CA ALA A 119 -10.29 -6.04 -14.16
C ALA A 119 -8.87 -5.42 -14.18
N SER A 120 -8.73 -4.16 -14.60
CA SER A 120 -7.46 -3.40 -14.65
C SER A 120 -7.35 -2.30 -13.57
N THR A 121 -8.39 -2.14 -12.75
CA THR A 121 -8.44 -1.15 -11.66
C THR A 121 -7.39 -1.40 -10.58
N PRO A 122 -7.06 -2.64 -10.15
CA PRO A 122 -6.12 -2.86 -9.06
C PRO A 122 -4.70 -2.40 -9.33
N GLU A 123 -4.15 -2.70 -10.51
CA GLU A 123 -2.80 -2.34 -10.89
C GLU A 123 -2.65 -0.84 -11.08
N TYR A 124 -3.67 -0.19 -11.66
CA TYR A 124 -3.67 1.26 -11.83
C TYR A 124 -3.78 1.98 -10.48
N MET A 125 -4.70 1.55 -9.60
CA MET A 125 -4.88 2.16 -8.29
C MET A 125 -3.68 1.95 -7.36
N ALA A 126 -2.99 0.83 -7.47
CA ALA A 126 -1.72 0.61 -6.78
C ALA A 126 -0.66 1.66 -7.18
N LYS A 127 -0.56 2.00 -8.47
CA LYS A 127 0.36 3.03 -8.97
C LYS A 127 -0.04 4.43 -8.50
N GLU A 128 -1.32 4.79 -8.59
CA GLU A 128 -1.84 6.08 -8.10
C GLU A 128 -1.52 6.28 -6.63
N LYS A 129 -1.85 5.30 -5.77
CA LYS A 129 -1.57 5.46 -4.35
C LYS A 129 -0.08 5.47 -4.03
N LEU A 130 0.73 4.71 -4.76
CA LEU A 130 2.18 4.79 -4.64
C LEU A 130 2.66 6.23 -4.94
N GLY A 131 2.16 6.85 -6.02
CA GLY A 131 2.44 8.24 -6.35
C GLY A 131 2.06 9.22 -5.24
N GLN A 132 0.88 9.04 -4.63
CA GLN A 132 0.44 9.86 -3.50
C GLN A 132 1.35 9.72 -2.27
N HIS A 133 1.87 8.52 -1.96
CA HIS A 133 2.79 8.34 -0.83
C HIS A 133 4.16 8.95 -1.10
N LEU A 134 4.63 8.87 -2.35
CA LEU A 134 5.87 9.52 -2.76
C LEU A 134 5.79 11.04 -2.66
N ALA A 135 4.64 11.63 -3.01
CA ALA A 135 4.42 13.07 -2.92
C ALA A 135 4.41 13.61 -1.47
N GLN A 136 4.15 12.75 -0.48
CA GLN A 136 4.12 13.14 0.95
C GLN A 136 5.52 13.16 1.59
N ASP A 137 6.53 12.60 0.93
CA ASP A 137 7.94 12.53 1.37
C ASP A 137 8.16 12.09 2.83
N LYS A 138 7.27 11.24 3.35
CA LYS A 138 7.24 10.82 4.76
C LYS A 138 8.08 9.56 5.05
N TRP A 139 8.42 8.79 4.00
CA TRP A 139 9.02 7.47 4.08
C TRP A 139 10.25 7.35 3.16
#